data_AF-A0A819UP95-F1
#
_entry.id   AF-A0A819UP95-F1
#
_cell.length_a   1.000
_cell.length_b   1.000
_cell.length_c   1.000
_cell.angle_alpha   90.00
_cell.angle_beta   90.00
_cell.angle_gamma   90.00
#
_symmetry.space_group_name_H-M   'P 1'
#
loop_
_entity.id
_entity.type
_entity.pdbx_description
1 polymer ?
#
loop_
_entity_poly.entity_id
_entity_poly.type
_entity_poly.pdbx_seq_one_letter_code
_entity_poly.pdbx_strand_id
1 'polypeptide(L)'
;MLHAPESINEINLAEEVMNYYCKTAPLIHGPSVELFSLHAHIHLAQQVRRHGGLAHTSAFAFESCIRFMEKKAHGSKHHGGQISYWIDLQTMIQTQQIKAPKLTVIN
;
A
#
# COMPACT_ATOMS: atom_id res chain seq x y z
N MET A 1 -6.35 -3.22 10.45
CA MET A 1 -7.57 -3.41 9.64
C MET A 1 -8.07 -2.03 9.25
N LEU A 2 -8.50 -1.84 8.00
CA LEU A 2 -9.25 -0.65 7.62
C LEU A 2 -10.64 -0.77 8.26
N HIS A 3 -11.04 0.22 9.06
CA HIS A 3 -12.31 0.21 9.76
C HIS A 3 -13.46 0.42 8.76
N ALA A 4 -14.53 -0.35 8.91
CA ALA A 4 -15.80 -0.16 8.22
C ALA A 4 -16.88 0.09 9.28
N PRO A 5 -17.82 1.01 9.06
CA PRO A 5 -18.87 1.27 10.04
C PRO A 5 -19.73 0.03 10.23
N GLU A 6 -20.04 -0.29 11.49
CA GLU A 6 -20.79 -1.49 11.85
C GLU A 6 -22.29 -1.21 11.94
N SER A 7 -22.68 0.06 12.06
CA SER A 7 -24.07 0.48 12.20
C SER A 7 -24.40 1.77 11.44
N ILE A 8 -25.67 1.94 11.10
CA ILE A 8 -26.18 3.19 10.50
C ILE A 8 -26.01 4.39 11.45
N ASN A 9 -26.03 4.14 12.77
CA ASN A 9 -25.89 5.18 13.79
C ASN A 9 -24.48 5.79 13.76
N GLU A 10 -23.45 4.99 13.54
CA GLU A 10 -22.08 5.50 13.35
C GLU A 10 -21.97 6.39 12.11
N ILE A 11 -22.64 6.00 11.01
CA ILE A 11 -22.65 6.79 9.78
C ILE A 11 -23.36 8.13 10.00
N ASN A 12 -24.48 8.13 10.74
CA ASN A 12 -25.21 9.35 11.07
C ASN A 12 -24.39 10.27 11.98
N LEU A 13 -23.75 9.73 13.02
CA LEU A 13 -22.86 10.49 13.89
C LEU A 13 -21.70 11.09 13.10
N ALA A 14 -21.07 10.31 12.21
CA ALA A 14 -20.00 10.81 11.36
C ALA A 14 -20.47 11.95 10.45
N GLU A 15 -21.67 11.85 9.87
CA GLU A 15 -22.27 12.92 9.07
C GLU A 15 -22.49 14.21 9.87
N GLU A 16 -23.00 14.11 11.10
CA GLU A 16 -23.16 15.26 11.98
C GLU A 16 -21.82 15.94 12.30
N VAL A 17 -20.80 15.15 12.63
CA VAL A 17 -19.45 15.66 12.94
C VAL A 17 -18.81 16.31 11.71
N MET A 18 -18.93 15.70 10.53
CA MET A 18 -18.41 16.28 9.28
C MET A 18 -19.11 17.59 8.93
N ASN A 19 -20.44 17.65 9.09
CA ASN A 19 -21.20 18.88 8.87
C ASN A 19 -20.81 19.99 9.85
N TYR A 20 -20.56 19.64 11.12
CA TYR A 20 -20.06 20.60 12.11
C TYR A 20 -18.66 21.11 11.76
N TYR A 21 -17.76 20.22 11.32
CA TYR A 21 -16.44 20.60 10.84
C TYR A 21 -16.52 21.57 9.66
N CYS A 22 -17.35 21.28 8.65
CA CYS A 22 -17.50 22.15 7.48
C CYS A 22 -18.03 23.55 7.85
N LYS A 23 -18.94 23.64 8.84
CA LYS A 23 -19.46 24.92 9.34
C LYS A 23 -18.43 25.73 10.12
N THR A 24 -17.50 25.05 10.81
CA THR A 24 -16.52 25.70 11.69
C THR A 24 -15.17 25.94 11.01
N ALA A 25 -14.87 25.24 9.91
CA ALA A 25 -13.63 25.41 9.15
C ALA A 25 -13.31 26.87 8.75
N PRO A 26 -14.29 27.71 8.33
CA PRO A 26 -14.02 29.11 8.02
C PRO A 26 -13.57 29.94 9.23
N LEU A 27 -13.93 29.54 10.45
CA LEU A 27 -13.51 30.25 11.68
C LEU A 27 -12.02 30.04 11.97
N ILE A 28 -11.46 28.92 11.53
CA ILE A 28 -10.07 28.54 11.79
C ILE A 28 -9.18 28.99 10.63
N HIS A 29 -9.65 28.77 9.39
CA HIS A 29 -8.83 28.95 8.19
C HIS A 29 -9.16 30.24 7.40
N GLY A 30 -10.18 30.99 7.82
CA GLY A 30 -10.64 32.21 7.15
C GLY A 30 -11.76 31.95 6.13
N PRO A 31 -12.44 33.02 5.65
CA PRO A 31 -13.65 32.93 4.83
C PRO A 31 -13.41 32.44 3.39
N SER A 32 -12.17 32.45 2.89
CA SER A 32 -11.85 32.12 1.49
C SER A 32 -11.52 30.65 1.26
N VAL A 33 -11.79 29.78 2.23
CA VAL A 33 -11.37 28.37 2.17
C VAL A 33 -12.44 27.54 1.47
N GLU A 34 -12.59 27.76 0.17
CA GLU A 34 -13.16 26.78 -0.74
C GLU A 34 -12.09 25.75 -1.10
N LEU A 35 -11.78 24.88 -0.15
CA LEU A 35 -11.02 23.69 -0.48
C LEU A 35 -12.00 22.69 -1.10
N PHE A 36 -11.75 22.29 -2.34
CA PHE A 36 -12.50 21.22 -3.02
C PHE A 36 -12.66 19.98 -2.13
N SER A 37 -11.65 19.69 -1.32
CA SER A 37 -11.69 18.64 -0.29
C SER A 37 -12.77 18.89 0.77
N LEU A 38 -12.97 20.11 1.27
CA LEU A 38 -13.98 20.43 2.28
C LEU A 38 -15.39 20.13 1.76
N HIS A 39 -15.70 20.53 0.52
CA HIS A 39 -16.99 20.22 -0.10
C HIS A 39 -17.20 18.70 -0.27
N ALA A 40 -16.14 17.96 -0.62
CA ALA A 40 -16.21 16.51 -0.77
C ALA A 40 -16.58 15.78 0.54
N HIS A 41 -16.23 16.32 1.72
CA HIS A 41 -16.58 15.72 3.02
C HIS A 41 -18.10 15.62 3.24
N ILE A 42 -18.88 16.56 2.69
CA ILE A 42 -20.34 16.60 2.84
C ILE A 42 -20.98 15.37 2.20
N HIS A 43 -20.39 14.85 1.12
CA HIS A 43 -20.93 13.71 0.39
C HIS A 43 -20.46 12.36 0.93
N LEU A 44 -19.48 12.35 1.85
CA LEU A 44 -18.78 11.14 2.27
C LEU A 44 -19.72 10.14 2.97
N ALA A 45 -20.59 10.61 3.86
CA ALA A 45 -21.57 9.76 4.54
C ALA A 45 -22.54 9.12 3.55
N GLN A 46 -23.04 9.89 2.58
CA GLN A 46 -23.92 9.40 1.52
C GLN A 46 -23.24 8.32 0.66
N GLN A 47 -21.96 8.51 0.33
CA GLN A 47 -21.16 7.52 -0.39
C GLN A 47 -21.03 6.22 0.40
N VAL A 48 -20.76 6.32 1.70
CA VAL A 48 -20.66 5.14 2.59
C VAL A 48 -21.99 4.39 2.70
N ARG A 49 -23.12 5.10 2.79
CA ARG A 49 -24.45 4.47 2.79
C ARG A 49 -24.74 3.70 1.50
N ARG A 50 -24.30 4.23 0.35
CA ARG A 50 -24.58 3.65 -0.97
C ARG A 50 -23.63 2.52 -1.36
N HIS A 51 -22.37 2.61 -0.95
CA HIS A 51 -21.30 1.76 -1.48
C HIS A 51 -20.54 1.00 -0.39
N GLY A 52 -20.93 1.16 0.88
CA GLY A 52 -20.27 0.53 2.02
C GLY A 52 -19.04 1.31 2.51
N GLY A 53 -18.29 0.70 3.41
CA GLY A 53 -17.11 1.33 4.01
C GLY A 53 -16.07 1.77 2.98
N LEU A 54 -15.46 2.94 3.19
CA LEU A 54 -14.40 3.49 2.32
C LEU A 54 -13.20 2.55 2.17
N ALA A 55 -12.98 1.67 3.14
CA ALA A 55 -12.00 0.59 3.07
C ALA A 55 -12.09 -0.24 1.77
N HIS A 56 -13.29 -0.40 1.23
CA HIS A 56 -13.56 -1.24 0.05
C HIS A 56 -13.64 -0.44 -1.25
N THR A 57 -13.96 0.85 -1.17
CA THR A 57 -14.28 1.69 -2.34
C THR A 57 -13.22 2.76 -2.63
N SER A 58 -12.28 2.96 -1.71
CA SER A 58 -11.19 3.93 -1.87
C SER A 58 -9.99 3.38 -2.66
N ALA A 59 -9.11 4.30 -3.07
CA ALA A 59 -7.86 3.97 -3.74
C ALA A 59 -6.76 3.44 -2.79
N PHE A 60 -7.02 3.29 -1.48
CA PHE A 60 -6.00 2.89 -0.51
C PHE A 60 -5.30 1.58 -0.86
N ALA A 61 -6.05 0.57 -1.33
CA ALA A 61 -5.48 -0.70 -1.75
C ALA A 61 -4.57 -0.53 -2.98
N PHE A 62 -4.97 0.35 -3.91
CA PHE A 62 -4.20 0.63 -5.12
C PHE A 62 -2.89 1.38 -4.80
N GLU A 63 -2.94 2.41 -3.97
CA GLU A 63 -1.75 3.14 -3.51
C GLU A 63 -0.79 2.21 -2.75
N SER A 64 -1.33 1.33 -1.90
CA SER A 64 -0.55 0.31 -1.20
C SER A 64 0.12 -0.67 -2.18
N CYS A 65 -0.58 -1.05 -3.25
CA CYS A 65 -0.06 -1.90 -4.31
C CYS A 65 1.06 -1.20 -5.10
N ILE A 66 0.88 0.07 -5.48
CA ILE A 66 1.93 0.86 -6.13
C ILE A 66 3.20 0.87 -5.28
N ARG A 67 3.07 1.22 -3.99
CA ARG A 67 4.22 1.23 -3.08
C ARG A 67 4.89 -0.13 -2.92
N PHE A 68 4.09 -1.21 -2.89
CA PHE A 68 4.62 -2.57 -2.88
C PHE A 68 5.37 -2.87 -4.19
N MET A 69 4.80 -2.51 -5.33
CA MET A 69 5.42 -2.66 -6.63
C MET A 69 6.70 -1.84 -6.74
N GLU A 70 6.77 -0.60 -6.28
CA GLU A 70 8.01 0.17 -6.25
C GLU A 70 9.11 -0.53 -5.44
N LYS A 71 8.77 -1.03 -4.24
CA LYS A 71 9.70 -1.81 -3.41
C LYS A 71 10.17 -3.09 -4.09
N LYS A 72 9.32 -3.75 -4.88
CA LYS A 72 9.60 -5.03 -5.54
C LYS A 72 10.15 -4.90 -6.97
N ALA A 73 9.85 -3.81 -7.66
CA ALA A 73 10.40 -3.44 -8.97
C ALA A 73 11.86 -3.02 -8.83
N HIS A 74 12.26 -2.51 -7.65
CA HIS A 74 13.65 -2.52 -7.20
C HIS A 74 14.18 -3.91 -6.81
N GLY A 75 13.54 -5.00 -7.23
CA GLY A 75 13.98 -6.39 -7.03
C GLY A 75 15.37 -6.70 -7.59
N SER A 76 15.99 -5.74 -8.29
CA SER A 76 17.36 -5.76 -8.76
C SER A 76 18.39 -5.12 -7.81
N LYS A 77 18.00 -4.62 -6.63
CA LYS A 77 18.93 -3.88 -5.73
C LYS A 77 20.13 -4.73 -5.26
N HIS A 78 20.02 -6.06 -5.34
CA HIS A 78 21.08 -7.01 -4.98
C HIS A 78 21.46 -7.99 -6.10
N HIS A 79 21.02 -7.78 -7.35
CA HIS A 79 21.47 -8.63 -8.47
C HIS A 79 22.99 -8.60 -8.64
N GLY A 80 23.61 -7.43 -8.47
CA GLY A 80 25.08 -7.33 -8.47
C GLY A 80 25.72 -8.19 -7.38
N GLY A 81 25.14 -8.23 -6.18
CA GLY A 81 25.62 -9.07 -5.09
C GLY A 81 25.42 -10.56 -5.35
N GLN A 82 24.30 -10.96 -5.95
CA GLN A 82 24.04 -12.35 -6.35
C GLN A 82 24.97 -12.80 -7.48
N ILE A 83 25.18 -11.95 -8.49
CA ILE A 83 26.11 -12.20 -9.60
C ILE A 83 27.54 -12.33 -9.06
N SER A 84 27.98 -11.42 -8.18
CA SER A 84 29.31 -11.48 -7.56
C SER A 84 29.47 -12.77 -6.75
N TYR A 85 28.49 -13.13 -5.92
CA TYR A 85 28.51 -14.38 -5.16
C TYR A 85 28.63 -15.63 -6.05
N TRP A 86 27.91 -15.67 -7.17
CA TRP A 86 28.00 -16.78 -8.13
C TRP A 86 29.36 -16.84 -8.84
N ILE A 87 29.94 -15.70 -9.19
CA ILE A 87 31.29 -15.62 -9.79
C ILE A 87 32.35 -16.10 -8.78
N ASP A 88 32.25 -15.68 -7.53
CA ASP A 88 33.17 -16.08 -6.47
C ASP A 88 33.09 -17.59 -6.20
N LEU A 89 31.87 -18.14 -6.16
CA LEU A 89 31.63 -19.57 -5.96
C LEU A 89 32.16 -20.41 -7.14
N GLN A 90 31.95 -19.96 -8.38
CA GLN A 90 32.50 -20.60 -9.57
C GLN A 90 34.04 -20.58 -9.55
N THR A 91 34.63 -19.45 -9.16
CA THR A 91 36.09 -19.30 -9.04
C THR A 91 36.62 -20.22 -7.95
N MET A 92 35.95 -20.33 -6.80
CA MET A 92 36.33 -21.29 -5.76
C MET A 92 36.28 -22.75 -6.24
N ILE A 93 35.24 -23.14 -6.97
CA ILE A 93 35.10 -24.50 -7.54
C ILE A 93 36.17 -24.77 -8.60
N GLN A 94 36.61 -23.76 -9.35
CA GLN A 94 37.68 -23.94 -10.34
C GLN A 94 39.06 -24.00 -9.68
N THR A 95 39.28 -23.21 -8.63
CA THR A 95 40.56 -23.13 -7.91
C THR A 95 40.78 -24.33 -6.98
N GLN A 96 39.73 -24.77 -6.29
CA GLN A 96 39.76 -26.04 -5.56
C GLN A 96 39.36 -27.12 -6.56
N GLN A 97 40.29 -27.98 -7.01
CA GLN A 97 39.97 -29.16 -7.83
C GLN A 97 39.10 -30.18 -7.06
N ILE A 98 37.91 -29.81 -6.62
CA ILE A 98 36.94 -30.74 -6.05
C ILE A 98 36.36 -31.49 -7.23
N LYS A 99 36.91 -32.68 -7.48
CA LYS A 99 36.32 -33.65 -8.41
C LYS A 99 34.87 -33.87 -7.99
N ALA A 100 33.94 -33.45 -8.83
CA ALA A 100 32.53 -33.77 -8.66
C ALA A 100 32.38 -35.29 -8.43
N PRO A 101 31.59 -35.72 -7.43
CA PRO A 101 31.38 -37.15 -7.20
C PRO A 101 30.73 -37.75 -8.46
N LYS A 102 31.40 -38.73 -9.06
CA LYS A 102 30.89 -39.42 -10.25
C LYS A 102 29.57 -40.11 -9.88
N LEU A 103 28.47 -39.64 -10.45
CA LEU A 103 27.19 -40.35 -10.42
C LEU A 103 27.40 -41.71 -11.06
N THR A 104 27.39 -42.75 -10.23
CA THR A 104 27.43 -44.14 -10.68
C THR A 104 26.02 -44.46 -11.16
N VAL A 105 25.81 -44.51 -12.47
CA VAL A 105 24.58 -45.05 -13.06
C VAL A 105 24.62 -46.55 -12.82
N ILE A 106 23.75 -47.03 -11.93
CA ILE A 106 23.54 -48.45 -11.69
C ILE A 106 22.56 -48.92 -12.77
N ASN A 107 23.05 -49.76 -13.69
CA ASN A 107 22.22 -50.49 -14.66
C ASN A 107 21.45 -51.62 -13.98
#